data_AF-A0A7W0L5A2-F1
#
_entry.id   AF-A0A7W0L5A2-F1
#
_cell.length_a   1.000
_cell.length_b   1.000
_cell.length_c   1.000
_cell.angle_alpha   90.00
_cell.angle_beta   90.00
_cell.angle_gamma   90.00
#
_symmetry.space_group_name_H-M   'P 1'
#
loop_
_entity.id
_entity.type
_entity.pdbx_description
1 polymer ?
#
loop_
_entity_poly.entity_id
_entity_poly.type
_entity_poly.pdbx_seq_one_letter_code
_entity_poly.pdbx_strand_id
1 'polypeptide(L)'
;LLRYEDFVADPEPEFRKVVAFLGIPASVDDLRFLRGNEVDLVGDHGIWGNPMRLQTGPQNIRLDEEWRRSMRPSIKLKVTALSLPGLLRYGYHPGDVGGATGGG
;
A
#
# COMPACT_ATOMS: atom_id res chain seq x y z
N LEU A 1 3.04 -11.48 7.93
CA LEU A 1 1.92 -10.82 7.24
C LEU A 1 2.42 -9.44 6.85
N LEU A 2 2.32 -9.07 5.57
CA LEU A 2 2.66 -7.73 5.12
C LEU A 2 1.38 -6.89 5.12
N ARG A 3 1.41 -5.70 5.71
CA ARG A 3 0.33 -4.70 5.57
C ARG A 3 0.74 -3.67 4.54
N TYR A 4 -0.23 -3.17 3.80
CA TYR A 4 0.01 -2.16 2.76
C TYR A 4 0.59 -0.87 3.37
N GLU A 5 0.09 -0.49 4.55
CA GLU A 5 0.50 0.69 5.29
C GLU A 5 1.95 0.57 5.80
N ASP A 6 2.34 -0.61 6.29
CA ASP A 6 3.71 -0.88 6.72
C ASP A 6 4.66 -0.82 5.52
N PHE A 7 4.25 -1.39 4.38
CA PHE A 7 5.03 -1.31 3.14
C PHE A 7 5.20 0.13 2.65
N VAL A 8 4.15 0.95 2.68
CA VAL A 8 4.26 2.35 2.27
C VAL A 8 5.10 3.17 3.25
N ALA A 9 5.07 2.84 4.54
CA ALA A 9 5.85 3.56 5.56
C ALA A 9 7.36 3.28 5.44
N ASP A 10 7.74 2.04 5.14
CA ASP A 10 9.15 1.64 5.00
C ASP A 10 9.33 0.55 3.91
N PRO A 11 9.28 0.94 2.62
CA PRO A 11 9.20 -0.02 1.52
C PRO A 11 10.40 -0.94 1.39
N GLU A 12 11.62 -0.42 1.57
CA GLU A 12 12.84 -1.17 1.33
C GLU A 12 13.01 -2.34 2.35
N PRO A 13 12.87 -2.13 3.67
CA PRO A 13 12.90 -3.21 4.65
C PRO A 13 11.74 -4.19 4.50
N GLU A 14 10.52 -3.72 4.23
CA GLU A 14 9.38 -4.61 4.01
C GLU A 14 9.54 -5.47 2.76
N PHE A 15 10.06 -4.90 1.67
CA PHE A 15 10.36 -5.66 0.45
C PHE A 15 11.43 -6.73 0.70
N ARG A 16 12.48 -6.41 1.46
CA ARG A 16 13.50 -7.42 1.86
C ARG A 16 12.91 -8.58 2.64
N LYS A 17 11.93 -8.34 3.52
CA LYS A 17 11.22 -9.41 4.24
C LYS A 17 10.47 -10.33 3.27
N VAL A 18 9.83 -9.77 2.24
CA VAL A 18 9.13 -10.54 1.20
C VAL A 18 10.10 -11.40 0.40
N VAL A 19 11.21 -10.83 -0.06
CA VAL A 19 12.26 -11.56 -0.80
C VAL A 19 12.83 -12.71 0.03
N ALA A 20 13.15 -12.44 1.30
CA ALA A 20 13.66 -13.46 2.24
C ALA A 20 12.62 -14.57 2.49
N PHE A 21 11.35 -14.20 2.66
CA PHE A 21 10.25 -15.17 2.80
C PHE A 21 10.12 -16.08 1.56
N LEU A 22 10.36 -15.54 0.36
CA LEU A 22 10.35 -16.30 -0.89
C LEU A 22 11.63 -17.12 -1.12
N GLY A 23 12.65 -16.98 -0.26
CA GLY A 23 13.94 -17.66 -0.42
C GLY A 23 14.75 -17.16 -1.63
N ILE A 24 14.46 -15.95 -2.12
CA ILE A 24 15.17 -15.36 -3.25
C ILE A 24 16.44 -14.69 -2.72
N PRO A 25 17.65 -15.05 -3.19
CA PRO A 25 18.84 -14.31 -2.86
C PRO A 25 18.81 -12.96 -3.60
N ALA A 26 18.57 -11.86 -2.89
CA ALA A 26 18.71 -10.52 -3.46
C ALA A 26 19.95 -9.84 -2.89
N SER A 27 20.80 -9.36 -3.79
CA SER A 27 21.88 -8.44 -3.47
C SER A 27 21.36 -7.02 -3.30
N VAL A 28 22.20 -6.12 -2.78
CA VAL A 28 21.91 -4.68 -2.74
C VAL A 28 21.66 -4.14 -4.15
N ASP A 29 22.35 -4.69 -5.16
CA ASP A 29 22.23 -4.25 -6.55
C ASP A 29 20.88 -4.63 -7.16
N ASP A 30 20.33 -5.79 -6.78
CA ASP A 30 19.01 -6.26 -7.22
C ASP A 30 17.87 -5.38 -6.67
N LEU A 31 18.11 -4.67 -5.57
CA LEU A 31 17.12 -3.80 -4.93
C LEU A 31 17.28 -2.32 -5.29
N ARG A 32 18.23 -1.94 -6.14
CA ARG A 32 18.51 -0.54 -6.51
C ARG A 32 17.35 0.20 -7.19
N PHE A 33 16.37 -0.53 -7.72
CA PHE A 33 15.16 0.04 -8.30
C PHE A 33 14.23 0.61 -7.22
N LEU A 34 14.40 0.21 -5.95
CA LEU A 34 13.67 0.70 -4.80
C LEU A 34 14.62 1.51 -3.91
N ARG A 35 14.37 2.81 -3.75
CA ARG A 35 15.24 3.70 -2.96
C ARG A 35 14.41 4.53 -2.00
N GLY A 36 14.54 4.24 -0.70
CA GLY A 36 13.68 4.86 0.31
C GLY A 36 12.22 4.61 -0.01
N ASN A 37 11.51 5.66 -0.44
CA ASN A 37 10.09 5.61 -0.77
C ASN A 37 9.79 5.80 -2.27
N GLU A 38 10.80 5.66 -3.12
CA GLU A 38 10.69 5.81 -4.56
C GLU A 38 11.00 4.47 -5.25
N VAL A 39 10.25 4.17 -6.30
CA VAL A 39 10.46 3.00 -7.14
C VAL A 39 10.63 3.43 -8.60
N ASP A 40 11.67 2.91 -9.26
CA ASP A 40 11.89 3.12 -10.68
C ASP A 40 11.10 2.07 -11.47
N LEU A 41 9.98 2.50 -12.07
CA LEU A 41 9.11 1.61 -12.83
C LEU A 41 9.60 1.48 -14.28
N VAL A 42 9.88 0.25 -14.68
CA VAL A 42 10.11 -0.11 -16.08
C VAL A 42 8.76 -0.25 -16.79
N GLY A 43 8.66 0.27 -18.01
CA GLY A 43 7.41 0.26 -18.77
C GLY A 43 6.84 -1.12 -18.98
N ASP A 44 5.57 -1.31 -18.59
CA ASP A 44 4.77 -2.51 -18.85
C ASP A 44 3.94 -2.29 -20.13
N HIS A 45 3.76 -3.34 -20.95
CA HIS A 45 3.00 -3.28 -22.22
C HIS A 45 1.48 -3.39 -22.00
N GLY A 46 1.00 -3.15 -20.78
CA GLY A 46 -0.40 -3.20 -20.39
C GLY A 46 -1.16 -1.93 -20.79
N ILE A 47 -1.95 -2.00 -21.86
CA ILE A 47 -2.72 -0.85 -22.39
C ILE A 47 -4.06 -0.64 -21.64
N TRP A 48 -4.48 -1.57 -20.77
CA TRP A 48 -5.78 -1.54 -20.09
C TRP A 48 -5.63 -1.63 -18.55
N GLY A 49 -6.11 -0.61 -17.81
CA GLY A 49 -6.15 -0.62 -16.34
C GLY A 49 -5.87 0.73 -15.68
N ASN A 50 -5.53 0.70 -14.37
CA ASN A 50 -5.14 1.86 -13.55
C ASN A 50 -4.15 2.77 -14.33
N PRO A 51 -4.41 4.09 -14.51
CA PRO A 51 -3.53 5.00 -15.25
C PRO A 51 -2.07 5.00 -14.79
N MET A 52 -1.82 4.63 -13.51
CA MET A 52 -0.48 4.43 -12.97
C MET A 52 0.34 3.38 -13.76
N ARG A 53 -0.31 2.41 -14.42
CA ARG A 53 0.37 1.37 -15.23
C ARG A 53 1.05 1.91 -16.49
N LEU A 54 0.66 3.10 -16.93
CA LEU A 54 1.27 3.79 -18.07
C LEU A 54 2.44 4.69 -17.66
N GLN A 55 2.68 4.84 -16.35
CA GLN A 55 3.76 5.68 -15.83
C GLN A 55 5.08 4.90 -15.85
N THR A 56 6.15 5.58 -16.25
CA THR A 56 7.51 5.04 -16.28
C THR A 56 8.46 5.97 -15.56
N GLY A 57 9.58 5.40 -15.10
CA GLY A 57 10.59 6.13 -14.34
C GLY A 57 10.25 6.25 -12.85
N PRO A 58 10.91 7.18 -12.15
CA PRO A 58 10.76 7.41 -10.71
C PRO A 58 9.32 7.67 -10.26
N GLN A 59 8.78 6.80 -9.40
CA GLN A 59 7.46 6.95 -8.79
C GLN A 59 7.54 6.90 -7.27
N ASN A 60 6.85 7.84 -6.61
CA ASN A 60 6.73 7.84 -5.16
C ASN A 60 5.70 6.81 -4.70
N ILE A 61 6.11 5.92 -3.80
CA ILE A 61 5.24 5.04 -3.07
C ILE A 61 4.50 5.90 -2.04
N ARG A 62 3.17 5.92 -2.10
CA ARG A 62 2.34 6.70 -1.19
C ARG A 62 1.05 5.97 -0.89
N LEU A 63 0.50 6.26 0.27
CA LEU A 63 -0.77 5.69 0.67
C LEU A 63 -1.87 6.26 -0.21
N ASP A 64 -2.67 5.38 -0.80
CA ASP A 64 -3.91 5.79 -1.44
C ASP A 64 -5.02 5.93 -0.39
N GLU A 65 -5.29 7.18 -0.03
CA GLU A 65 -6.36 7.56 0.89
C GLU A 65 -7.54 8.23 0.20
N GLU A 66 -7.64 8.15 -1.15
CA GLU A 66 -8.68 8.86 -1.88
C GLU A 66 -10.07 8.46 -1.40
N TRP A 67 -10.27 7.16 -1.13
CA TRP A 67 -11.54 6.65 -0.59
C TRP A 67 -11.92 7.29 0.76
N ARG A 68 -10.96 7.67 1.61
CA ARG A 68 -11.24 8.33 2.88
C ARG A 68 -11.75 9.75 2.68
N ARG A 69 -11.23 10.42 1.65
CA ARG A 69 -11.44 11.85 1.36
C ARG A 69 -12.64 12.10 0.45
N SER A 70 -12.86 11.23 -0.53
CA SER A 70 -13.86 11.39 -1.59
C SER A 70 -15.19 10.67 -1.31
N MET A 71 -15.23 9.75 -0.34
CA MET A 71 -16.44 8.97 -0.06
C MET A 71 -17.42 9.74 0.84
N ARG A 72 -18.71 9.72 0.44
CA ARG A 72 -19.79 10.30 1.25
C ARG A 72 -19.86 9.62 2.63
N PRO A 73 -20.03 10.36 3.74
CA PRO A 73 -20.05 9.79 5.09
C PRO A 73 -21.06 8.65 5.29
N SER A 74 -22.23 8.75 4.66
CA SER A 74 -23.27 7.71 4.75
C SER A 74 -22.88 6.40 4.06
N ILE A 75 -22.13 6.47 2.96
CA ILE A 75 -21.59 5.28 2.28
C ILE A 75 -20.46 4.69 3.12
N LYS A 76 -19.59 5.55 3.66
CA LYS A 76 -18.49 5.15 4.53
C LYS A 76 -18.98 4.37 5.75
N LEU A 77 -20.04 4.85 6.42
CA LEU A 77 -20.65 4.14 7.55
C LEU A 77 -21.22 2.77 7.15
N LYS A 78 -21.94 2.69 6.02
CA LYS A 78 -22.49 1.43 5.51
C LYS A 78 -21.40 0.41 5.21
N VAL A 79 -20.36 0.83 4.49
CA VAL A 79 -19.22 -0.05 4.16
C VAL A 79 -18.52 -0.52 5.44
N THR A 80 -18.29 0.37 6.41
CA THR A 80 -17.70 0.02 7.71
C THR A 80 -18.52 -1.00 8.47
N ALA A 81 -19.84 -0.85 8.51
CA ALA A 81 -20.73 -1.79 9.20
C ALA A 81 -20.71 -3.18 8.53
N LEU A 82 -20.72 -3.21 7.20
CA LEU A 82 -20.65 -4.46 6.43
C LEU A 82 -19.30 -5.17 6.58
N SER A 83 -18.20 -4.42 6.70
CA SER A 83 -16.84 -4.96 6.83
C SER A 83 -16.37 -5.16 8.27
N LEU A 84 -17.18 -4.79 9.27
CA LEU A 84 -16.80 -4.79 10.69
C LEU A 84 -16.17 -6.10 11.19
N PRO A 85 -16.73 -7.30 10.90
CA PRO A 85 -16.10 -8.56 11.33
C PRO A 85 -14.71 -8.75 10.72
N GLY A 86 -14.52 -8.32 9.47
CA GLY A 86 -13.23 -8.39 8.77
C GLY A 86 -12.22 -7.40 9.36
N LEU A 87 -12.64 -6.15 9.60
CA LEU A 87 -11.79 -5.13 10.24
C LEU A 87 -11.22 -5.67 11.56
N LEU A 88 -12.10 -6.15 12.45
CA LEU A 88 -11.68 -6.69 13.74
C LEU A 88 -10.75 -7.91 13.61
N ARG A 89 -11.04 -8.82 12.66
CA ARG A 89 -10.19 -10.00 12.40
C ARG A 89 -8.77 -9.63 11.99
N TYR A 90 -8.60 -8.52 11.25
CA TYR A 90 -7.29 -8.05 10.80
C TYR A 90 -6.65 -7.00 11.72
N GLY A 91 -7.30 -6.68 12.84
CA GLY A 91 -6.81 -5.73 13.84
C GLY A 91 -7.04 -4.26 13.48
N TYR A 92 -8.01 -3.99 12.61
CA TYR A 92 -8.49 -2.64 12.29
C TYR A 92 -9.76 -2.34 13.08
N HIS A 93 -9.92 -1.08 13.45
CA HIS A 93 -11.07 -0.56 14.18
C HIS A 93 -11.89 0.40 13.31
N PRO A 94 -13.21 0.55 13.58
CA PRO A 94 -14.04 1.51 12.85
C PRO A 94 -13.51 2.95 12.86
N GLY A 95 -12.75 3.34 13.90
CA GLY A 95 -12.07 4.63 13.99
C GLY A 95 -11.01 4.84 12.90
N ASP A 96 -10.28 3.78 12.54
CA ASP A 96 -9.25 3.80 11.48
C ASP A 96 -9.84 4.02 10.09
N VAL A 97 -11.14 3.72 9.96
CA VAL A 97 -11.92 4.01 8.76
C VAL A 97 -12.40 5.45 8.81
N GLY A 98 -12.91 5.92 9.96
CA GLY A 98 -13.54 7.23 10.18
C GLY A 98 -12.65 8.45 9.92
N GLY A 99 -11.41 8.46 10.43
CA GLY A 99 -10.44 9.54 10.21
C GLY A 99 -9.37 9.63 11.31
N ALA A 100 -8.12 9.85 10.88
CA ALA A 100 -6.96 10.27 11.65
C ALA A 100 -6.77 9.63 13.04
N THR A 101 -6.06 8.50 13.06
CA THR A 101 -5.26 8.13 14.22
C THR A 101 -3.79 8.18 13.80
N GLY A 102 -3.19 9.35 14.02
CA GLY A 102 -1.74 9.44 14.18
C GLY A 102 -1.33 8.53 15.35
N GLY A 103 -0.20 7.86 15.16
CA GLY A 103 0.39 6.97 16.16
C GLY A 103 0.62 7.68 17.50
N GLY A 104 0.48 6.90 18.57
CA GLY A 104 1.09 7.19 19.87
C GLY A 104 2.53 6.70 19.92
#